data_AF-A0A1R3FUZ1-F1
#
_entry.id   AF-A0A1R3FUZ1-F1
#
_cell.length_a   1.000
_cell.length_b   1.000
_cell.length_c   1.000
_cell.angle_alpha   90.00
_cell.angle_beta   90.00
_cell.angle_gamma   90.00
#
_symmetry.space_group_name_H-M   'P 1'
#
loop_
_entity.id
_entity.type
_entity.pdbx_description
1 polymer ?
#
loop_
_entity_poly.entity_id
_entity_poly.type
_entity_poly.pdbx_seq_one_letter_code
_entity_poly.pdbx_strand_id
1 'polypeptide(L)'
;MRYEILKELSKREKEAGIKPDPEIDAFMKATAMAGQETSLITDYILKVLGLEICADTLVGDEMRRGISGGEKKRLTTEVALTVLRLPVFYKQRDFLFYPPWAFSLPIWVQRVPLSFIESGIWVILTYYTIGFAPSASRFFRQFLAYFAIHQMALSLFRFLAAVGRTQVIANTLGTFALLMVFLLGGFIVAKDDIEPWMLWGYYVSPMMYGQNAIVMNEFLDKRWNIPNKDTRIDARTVGQVLLKSRGFFTEDYWFWICVAVLFGFSFLFNILFIAALTYLNPLGDSKAVIVVEKDENKKDKELSNLQQKDQAKIVDQPTSKGMVLPFQPLSLAFNHINYYVDMPSPGFDICSVNRSKQQDVLNFFGAMYSAVFFLGAVNANSVQAVVATERTVFYRERAAGMYSALPYAFAQVAIEIIYTSIQALIYVLILYPMVGYEWNAGKFLWFYYYVTTSYVYFTLYGMMVVALTPGHQIAAIVMSFFLNFWNIFSGFLIPRPQIPIWWRWYYWATPVAWTLYGIVTSQVGDKNTLLEIPGSSSNIQVKTYLKEMFGFEYDFLPIVALVHIGWCLLFFFVFAYGIKFLNFQRR
;
A
#
# COMPACT_ATOMS: atom_id res chain seq x y z
N MET A 1 43.51 30.69 1.89
CA MET A 1 42.18 30.71 2.52
C MET A 1 41.51 29.33 2.58
N ARG A 2 41.30 28.61 1.45
CA ARG A 2 40.62 27.29 1.45
C ARG A 2 41.39 26.14 2.13
N TYR A 3 42.73 26.15 2.08
CA TYR A 3 43.57 25.13 2.71
C TYR A 3 43.53 25.17 4.26
N GLU A 4 43.45 26.35 4.87
CA GLU A 4 43.37 26.49 6.33
C GLU A 4 42.04 25.98 6.89
N ILE A 5 40.95 26.15 6.14
CA ILE A 5 39.62 25.64 6.50
C ILE A 5 39.61 24.10 6.50
N LEU A 6 40.26 23.45 5.52
CA LEU A 6 40.40 21.98 5.47
C LEU A 6 41.22 21.43 6.63
N LYS A 7 42.25 22.16 7.07
CA LYS A 7 43.11 21.77 8.19
C LYS A 7 42.35 21.82 9.52
N GLU A 8 41.53 22.85 9.72
CA GLU A 8 40.67 22.99 10.90
C GLU A 8 39.52 21.94 10.91
N LEU A 9 38.95 21.65 9.73
CA LEU A 9 37.93 20.60 9.56
C LEU A 9 38.48 19.22 9.95
N SER A 10 39.64 18.84 9.41
CA SER A 10 40.29 17.57 9.69
C SER A 10 40.68 17.40 11.17
N LYS A 11 41.04 18.50 11.84
CA LYS A 11 41.32 18.51 13.27
C LYS A 11 40.07 18.20 14.10
N ARG A 12 38.93 18.82 13.77
CA ARG A 12 37.64 18.62 14.46
C ARG A 12 37.05 17.22 14.21
N GLU A 13 37.20 16.69 13.00
CA GLU A 13 36.81 15.32 12.66
C GLU A 13 37.57 14.28 13.52
N LYS A 14 38.85 14.54 13.77
CA LYS A 14 39.71 13.69 14.60
C LYS A 14 39.36 13.77 16.08
N GLU A 15 39.04 14.97 16.58
CA GLU A 15 38.57 15.19 17.96
C GLU A 15 37.18 14.55 18.21
N ALA A 16 36.32 14.50 17.19
CA ALA A 16 34.98 13.90 17.27
C ALA A 16 34.95 12.38 16.97
N GLY A 17 36.09 11.77 16.62
CA GLY A 17 36.18 10.34 16.27
C GLY A 17 35.43 9.97 14.98
N ILE A 18 35.24 10.91 14.07
CA ILE A 18 34.52 10.73 12.81
C ILE A 18 35.52 10.39 11.71
N LYS A 19 35.25 9.32 10.95
CA LYS A 19 35.97 9.01 9.71
C LYS A 19 35.13 9.49 8.51
N PRO A 20 35.61 10.45 7.70
CA PRO A 20 34.87 10.95 6.56
C PRO A 20 34.77 9.90 5.45
N ASP A 21 33.74 10.05 4.62
CA ASP A 21 33.52 9.21 3.45
C ASP A 21 34.65 9.45 2.41
N PRO A 22 35.32 8.39 1.91
CA PRO A 22 36.47 8.54 1.03
C PRO A 22 36.19 9.32 -0.25
N GLU A 23 34.97 9.24 -0.80
CA GLU A 23 34.60 9.92 -2.05
C GLU A 23 34.47 11.44 -1.84
N ILE A 24 33.92 11.85 -0.70
CA ILE A 24 33.69 13.26 -0.36
C ILE A 24 34.99 13.93 0.08
N ASP A 25 35.81 13.23 0.86
CA ASP A 25 37.15 13.70 1.27
C ASP A 25 38.09 13.83 0.05
N ALA A 26 38.03 12.88 -0.88
CA ALA A 26 38.74 12.97 -2.15
C ALA A 26 38.24 14.12 -3.02
N PHE A 27 36.93 14.34 -3.14
CA PHE A 27 36.35 15.45 -3.89
C PHE A 27 36.74 16.84 -3.32
N MET A 28 36.70 16.99 -2.00
CA MET A 28 37.11 18.21 -1.29
C MET A 28 38.60 18.51 -1.40
N LYS A 29 39.44 17.46 -1.46
CA LYS A 29 40.89 17.59 -1.72
C LYS A 29 41.22 17.82 -3.19
N ALA A 30 40.47 17.19 -4.10
CA ALA A 30 40.63 17.32 -5.56
C ALA A 30 40.23 18.73 -6.06
N THR A 31 39.17 19.33 -5.52
CA THR A 31 38.81 20.73 -5.82
C THR A 31 39.82 21.76 -5.29
N ALA A 32 40.77 21.34 -4.45
CA ALA A 32 41.82 22.18 -3.90
C ALA A 32 43.18 22.03 -4.62
N MET A 33 43.35 21.06 -5.53
CA MET A 33 44.61 20.80 -6.26
C MET A 33 44.42 20.96 -7.76
N ALA A 34 45.11 21.93 -8.38
CA ALA A 34 45.04 22.19 -9.82
C ALA A 34 46.17 21.47 -10.59
N GLY A 35 45.84 20.73 -11.66
CA GLY A 35 46.78 20.47 -12.76
C GLY A 35 47.08 19.03 -13.25
N GLN A 36 46.10 18.11 -13.42
CA GLN A 36 46.37 16.81 -14.06
C GLN A 36 45.27 16.38 -15.06
N GLU A 37 45.46 16.72 -16.34
CA GLU A 37 44.48 16.57 -17.44
C GLU A 37 44.37 15.16 -18.04
N THR A 38 45.33 14.26 -17.84
CA THR A 38 45.32 12.93 -18.49
C THR A 38 44.56 11.84 -17.71
N SER A 39 44.23 12.06 -16.42
CA SER A 39 43.31 11.22 -15.63
C SER A 39 41.83 11.53 -15.93
N LEU A 40 41.56 12.71 -16.49
CA LEU A 40 40.22 13.27 -16.60
C LEU A 40 39.36 12.63 -17.69
N ILE A 41 39.96 12.09 -18.77
CA ILE A 41 39.19 11.45 -19.86
C ILE A 41 38.65 10.09 -19.41
N THR A 42 39.45 9.30 -18.70
CA THR A 42 39.05 8.00 -18.15
C THR A 42 38.00 8.17 -17.03
N ASP A 43 38.19 9.15 -16.14
CA ASP A 43 37.20 9.52 -15.12
C ASP A 43 35.91 10.06 -15.74
N TYR A 44 36.00 10.88 -16.80
CA TYR A 44 34.82 11.40 -17.49
C TYR A 44 34.00 10.29 -18.16
N ILE A 45 34.65 9.29 -18.75
CA ILE A 45 33.96 8.12 -19.34
C ILE A 45 33.31 7.26 -18.24
N LEU A 46 33.99 7.05 -17.11
CA LEU A 46 33.41 6.37 -15.93
C LEU A 46 32.23 7.16 -15.34
N LYS A 47 32.29 8.50 -15.36
CA LYS A 47 31.22 9.41 -14.90
C LYS A 47 29.99 9.39 -15.79
N VAL A 48 30.20 9.40 -17.10
CA VAL A 48 29.11 9.38 -18.11
C VAL A 48 28.39 8.03 -18.11
N LEU A 49 29.11 6.93 -17.87
CA LEU A 49 28.54 5.58 -17.76
C LEU A 49 28.01 5.24 -16.35
N GLY A 50 28.20 6.13 -15.37
CA GLY A 50 27.80 5.88 -13.97
C GLY A 50 28.58 4.74 -13.29
N LEU A 51 29.77 4.43 -13.80
CA LEU A 51 30.65 3.33 -13.37
C LEU A 51 31.81 3.80 -12.47
N GLU A 52 31.85 5.08 -12.07
CA GLU A 52 32.87 5.62 -11.13
C GLU A 52 32.96 4.81 -9.83
N ILE A 53 31.83 4.30 -9.34
CA ILE A 53 31.74 3.51 -8.10
C ILE A 53 32.38 2.10 -8.27
N CYS A 54 32.57 1.65 -9.52
CA CYS A 54 33.11 0.33 -9.85
C CYS A 54 34.56 0.36 -10.37
N ALA A 55 35.14 1.55 -10.57
CA ALA A 55 36.44 1.72 -11.22
C ALA A 55 37.57 0.95 -10.52
N ASP A 56 37.56 0.96 -9.18
CA ASP A 56 38.54 0.28 -8.33
C ASP A 56 37.92 -0.79 -7.42
N THR A 57 36.64 -1.15 -7.65
CA THR A 57 35.91 -2.08 -6.79
C THR A 57 36.18 -3.52 -7.22
N LEU A 58 37.15 -4.16 -6.55
CA LEU A 58 37.27 -5.63 -6.55
C LEU A 58 35.97 -6.26 -5.99
N VAL A 59 35.39 -7.18 -6.77
CA VAL A 59 34.14 -7.89 -6.44
C VAL A 59 34.31 -8.63 -5.09
N GLY A 60 33.64 -8.12 -4.05
CA GLY A 60 33.76 -8.63 -2.69
C GLY A 60 33.01 -9.96 -2.47
N ASP A 61 33.75 -10.93 -1.95
CA ASP A 61 33.34 -12.20 -1.31
C ASP A 61 32.87 -11.97 0.15
N GLU A 62 32.47 -13.03 0.87
CA GLU A 62 31.88 -13.17 2.21
C GLU A 62 32.45 -12.31 3.37
N MET A 63 33.47 -11.48 3.14
CA MET A 63 34.26 -10.78 4.16
C MET A 63 33.95 -9.28 4.34
N ARG A 64 32.96 -8.68 3.63
CA ARG A 64 32.38 -7.36 3.97
C ARG A 64 30.85 -7.42 4.13
N ARG A 65 30.41 -7.59 5.38
CA ARG A 65 28.99 -7.82 5.76
C ARG A 65 28.17 -6.53 5.87
N GLY A 66 27.26 -6.33 4.93
CA GLY A 66 25.98 -5.64 5.17
C GLY A 66 24.88 -6.66 5.49
N ILE A 67 23.64 -6.20 5.64
CA ILE A 67 22.45 -7.07 5.77
C ILE A 67 22.46 -8.04 4.59
N SER A 68 22.57 -9.33 4.91
CA SER A 68 22.64 -10.41 3.92
C SER A 68 21.51 -10.26 2.91
N GLY A 69 21.76 -10.60 1.64
CA GLY A 69 20.68 -10.70 0.65
C GLY A 69 19.53 -11.59 1.13
N GLY A 70 19.81 -12.55 2.03
CA GLY A 70 18.85 -13.38 2.76
C GLY A 70 18.07 -12.66 3.86
N GLU A 71 18.65 -11.66 4.52
CA GLU A 71 18.00 -10.84 5.55
C GLU A 71 17.13 -9.74 4.91
N LYS A 72 17.59 -9.11 3.81
CA LYS A 72 16.79 -8.18 3.01
C LYS A 72 15.56 -8.88 2.40
N LYS A 73 15.71 -10.14 1.97
CA LYS A 73 14.62 -10.99 1.45
C LYS A 73 13.47 -11.20 2.45
N ARG A 74 13.77 -11.28 3.75
CA ARG A 74 12.77 -11.55 4.81
C ARG A 74 11.92 -10.34 5.17
N LEU A 75 12.25 -9.17 4.62
CA LEU A 75 11.87 -7.89 5.19
C LEU A 75 11.11 -6.95 4.23
N THR A 76 11.14 -7.24 2.92
CA THR A 76 10.57 -6.38 1.88
C THR A 76 9.20 -6.85 1.39
N THR A 77 8.30 -5.90 1.12
CA THR A 77 7.06 -6.09 0.35
C THR A 77 7.34 -6.68 -1.04
N GLU A 78 6.56 -7.67 -1.48
CA GLU A 78 6.87 -8.48 -2.67
C GLU A 78 7.03 -7.65 -3.97
N VAL A 79 6.21 -6.61 -4.15
CA VAL A 79 6.30 -5.70 -5.30
C VAL A 79 7.62 -4.96 -5.32
N ALA A 80 7.98 -4.32 -4.20
CA ALA A 80 9.21 -3.54 -4.09
C ALA A 80 10.46 -4.42 -4.25
N LEU A 81 10.44 -5.64 -3.70
CA LEU A 81 11.56 -6.58 -3.85
C LEU A 81 11.79 -6.97 -5.31
N THR A 82 10.70 -7.20 -6.03
CA THR A 82 10.74 -7.60 -7.43
C THR A 82 11.25 -6.46 -8.28
N VAL A 83 10.65 -5.26 -8.17
CA VAL A 83 11.06 -4.06 -8.93
C VAL A 83 12.53 -3.72 -8.68
N LEU A 84 13.00 -3.77 -7.42
CA LEU A 84 14.41 -3.50 -7.10
C LEU A 84 15.40 -4.46 -7.77
N ARG A 85 14.98 -5.69 -8.11
CA ARG A 85 15.84 -6.69 -8.75
C ARG A 85 15.78 -6.67 -10.26
N LEU A 86 14.72 -6.12 -10.85
CA LEU A 86 14.51 -6.13 -12.31
C LEU A 86 15.71 -5.55 -13.10
N PRO A 87 16.34 -4.42 -12.71
CA PRO A 87 17.46 -3.87 -13.48
C PRO A 87 18.67 -4.81 -13.54
N VAL A 88 19.03 -5.42 -12.38
CA VAL A 88 20.13 -6.38 -12.30
C VAL A 88 19.80 -7.66 -13.05
N PHE A 89 18.55 -8.11 -12.93
CA PHE A 89 18.04 -9.28 -13.63
C PHE A 89 18.11 -9.10 -15.16
N TYR A 90 17.61 -7.97 -15.70
CA TYR A 90 17.65 -7.71 -17.14
C TYR A 90 19.09 -7.69 -17.65
N LYS A 91 20.00 -7.02 -16.93
CA LYS A 91 21.44 -7.05 -17.25
C LYS A 91 21.99 -8.48 -17.29
N GLN A 92 21.69 -9.30 -16.28
CA GLN A 92 22.18 -10.70 -16.22
C GLN A 92 21.56 -11.62 -17.28
N ARG A 93 20.28 -11.44 -17.57
CA ARG A 93 19.54 -12.15 -18.62
C ARG A 93 20.11 -11.82 -20.00
N ASP A 94 20.35 -10.54 -20.27
CA ASP A 94 20.83 -10.06 -21.57
C ASP A 94 22.29 -10.49 -21.82
N PHE A 95 23.08 -10.69 -20.76
CA PHE A 95 24.39 -11.36 -20.81
C PHE A 95 24.32 -12.90 -20.77
N LEU A 96 23.12 -13.50 -20.85
CA LEU A 96 22.90 -14.95 -20.88
C LEU A 96 23.44 -15.71 -19.66
N PHE A 97 23.62 -15.06 -18.51
CA PHE A 97 24.15 -15.73 -17.29
C PHE A 97 23.20 -16.81 -16.75
N TYR A 98 21.89 -16.56 -16.74
CA TYR A 98 20.89 -17.57 -16.36
C TYR A 98 19.51 -17.24 -16.98
N PRO A 99 18.67 -18.27 -17.20
CA PRO A 99 17.33 -18.07 -17.74
C PRO A 99 16.34 -17.51 -16.70
N PRO A 100 15.26 -16.82 -17.12
CA PRO A 100 14.26 -16.23 -16.22
C PRO A 100 13.62 -17.18 -15.19
N TRP A 101 13.48 -18.47 -15.53
CA TRP A 101 12.95 -19.47 -14.60
C TRP A 101 13.91 -19.75 -13.43
N ALA A 102 15.22 -19.67 -13.65
CA ALA A 102 16.24 -19.89 -12.63
C ALA A 102 16.29 -18.75 -11.59
N PHE A 103 15.85 -17.54 -11.98
CA PHE A 103 15.67 -16.42 -11.06
C PHE A 103 14.40 -16.52 -10.22
N SER A 104 13.30 -16.93 -10.85
CA SER A 104 11.96 -16.91 -10.25
C SER A 104 11.67 -18.09 -9.34
N LEU A 105 12.09 -19.32 -9.71
CA LEU A 105 11.81 -20.52 -8.91
C LEU A 105 12.37 -20.45 -7.49
N PRO A 106 13.65 -20.05 -7.25
CA PRO A 106 14.17 -19.94 -5.89
C PRO A 106 13.43 -18.91 -5.05
N ILE A 107 12.96 -17.82 -5.65
CA ILE A 107 12.16 -16.79 -4.96
C ILE A 107 10.84 -17.39 -4.50
N TRP A 108 10.15 -18.11 -5.40
CA TRP A 108 8.88 -18.74 -5.06
C TRP A 108 9.03 -19.80 -3.96
N VAL A 109 10.03 -20.69 -4.08
CA VAL A 109 10.31 -21.73 -3.07
C VAL A 109 10.66 -21.11 -1.70
N GLN A 110 11.45 -20.04 -1.68
CA GLN A 110 11.81 -19.35 -0.43
C GLN A 110 10.61 -18.68 0.25
N ARG A 111 9.55 -18.34 -0.49
CA ARG A 111 8.34 -17.69 0.04
C ARG A 111 7.33 -18.66 0.62
N VAL A 112 7.36 -19.94 0.24
CA VAL A 112 6.42 -20.95 0.75
C VAL A 112 6.49 -21.09 2.28
N PRO A 113 7.66 -21.30 2.92
CA PRO A 113 7.74 -21.41 4.38
C PRO A 113 7.36 -20.12 5.11
N LEU A 114 7.75 -18.95 4.56
CA LEU A 114 7.41 -17.65 5.15
C LEU A 114 5.90 -17.41 5.16
N SER A 115 5.25 -17.65 4.02
CA SER A 115 3.80 -17.52 3.90
C SER A 115 3.04 -18.51 4.78
N PHE A 116 3.57 -19.71 4.99
CA PHE A 116 3.01 -20.69 5.94
C PHE A 116 3.03 -20.13 7.37
N ILE A 117 4.16 -19.58 7.80
CA ILE A 117 4.31 -18.96 9.14
C ILE A 117 3.39 -17.74 9.28
N GLU A 118 3.39 -16.83 8.31
CA GLU A 118 2.58 -15.61 8.34
C GLU A 118 1.08 -15.92 8.39
N SER A 119 0.61 -16.87 7.56
CA SER A 119 -0.79 -17.32 7.59
C SER A 119 -1.11 -18.04 8.90
N GLY A 120 -0.13 -18.72 9.50
CA GLY A 120 -0.29 -19.45 10.75
C GLY A 120 -0.47 -18.51 11.93
N ILE A 121 0.41 -17.51 12.04
CA ILE A 121 0.31 -16.43 13.03
C ILE A 121 -1.05 -15.74 12.89
N TRP A 122 -1.45 -15.39 11.66
CA TRP A 122 -2.74 -14.75 11.39
C TRP A 122 -3.91 -15.58 11.90
N VAL A 123 -3.98 -16.86 11.55
CA VAL A 123 -5.11 -17.73 11.90
C VAL A 123 -5.12 -18.04 13.39
N ILE A 124 -3.97 -18.28 14.02
CA ILE A 124 -3.88 -18.51 15.47
C ILE A 124 -4.41 -17.29 16.24
N LEU A 125 -4.02 -16.08 15.82
CA LEU A 125 -4.45 -14.86 16.47
C LEU A 125 -5.94 -14.58 16.26
N THR A 126 -6.47 -14.82 15.05
CA THR A 126 -7.80 -14.36 14.67
C THR A 126 -8.90 -15.40 14.87
N TYR A 127 -8.61 -16.69 14.72
CA TYR A 127 -9.64 -17.72 14.63
C TYR A 127 -10.52 -17.78 15.89
N TYR A 128 -9.85 -17.81 17.05
CA TYR A 128 -10.53 -17.88 18.33
C TYR A 128 -11.03 -16.51 18.81
N THR A 129 -10.41 -15.40 18.39
CA THR A 129 -10.88 -14.06 18.76
C THR A 129 -12.16 -13.68 18.03
N ILE A 130 -12.33 -14.15 16.78
CA ILE A 130 -13.55 -13.96 15.99
C ILE A 130 -14.68 -14.89 16.50
N GLY A 131 -14.33 -16.01 17.14
CA GLY A 131 -15.31 -16.97 17.66
C GLY A 131 -15.79 -18.01 16.64
N PHE A 132 -14.91 -18.38 15.69
CA PHE A 132 -15.15 -19.47 14.75
C PHE A 132 -15.27 -20.82 15.47
N ALA A 133 -15.82 -21.82 14.77
CA ALA A 133 -16.08 -23.15 15.32
C ALA A 133 -14.80 -23.79 15.92
N PRO A 134 -14.77 -24.21 17.21
CA PRO A 134 -13.55 -24.63 17.90
C PRO A 134 -12.98 -26.00 17.45
N SER A 135 -13.50 -26.59 16.37
CA SER A 135 -13.06 -27.90 15.88
C SER A 135 -11.70 -27.81 15.17
N ALA A 136 -10.79 -28.73 15.51
CA ALA A 136 -9.45 -28.79 14.91
C ALA A 136 -9.48 -28.94 13.38
N SER A 137 -10.40 -29.73 12.82
CA SER A 137 -10.52 -29.92 11.37
C SER A 137 -10.84 -28.62 10.63
N ARG A 138 -11.79 -27.81 11.15
CA ARG A 138 -12.14 -26.51 10.57
C ARG A 138 -11.04 -25.48 10.77
N PHE A 139 -10.30 -25.54 11.88
CA PHE A 139 -9.12 -24.71 12.07
C PHE A 139 -8.07 -24.97 10.98
N PHE A 140 -7.73 -26.24 10.71
CA PHE A 140 -6.76 -26.57 9.66
C PHE A 140 -7.28 -26.27 8.25
N ARG A 141 -8.58 -26.43 7.99
CA ARG A 141 -9.21 -26.00 6.73
C ARG A 141 -9.13 -24.49 6.55
N GLN A 142 -9.39 -23.72 7.60
CA GLN A 142 -9.27 -22.27 7.59
C GLN A 142 -7.82 -21.84 7.32
N PHE A 143 -6.87 -22.47 8.01
CA PHE A 143 -5.45 -22.25 7.81
C PHE A 143 -5.00 -22.56 6.38
N LEU A 144 -5.44 -23.68 5.81
CA LEU A 144 -5.14 -24.05 4.43
C LEU A 144 -5.71 -23.04 3.43
N ALA A 145 -6.96 -22.58 3.64
CA ALA A 145 -7.58 -21.57 2.79
C ALA A 145 -6.82 -20.24 2.84
N TYR A 146 -6.45 -19.76 4.03
CA TYR A 146 -5.64 -18.54 4.18
C TYR A 146 -4.26 -18.69 3.55
N PHE A 147 -3.59 -19.82 3.75
CA PHE A 147 -2.30 -20.10 3.14
C PHE A 147 -2.39 -20.10 1.60
N ALA A 148 -3.43 -20.72 1.02
CA ALA A 148 -3.65 -20.74 -0.43
C ALA A 148 -3.95 -19.34 -0.99
N ILE A 149 -4.81 -18.54 -0.32
CA ILE A 149 -5.07 -17.13 -0.66
C ILE A 149 -3.76 -16.34 -0.62
N HIS A 150 -2.94 -16.55 0.41
CA HIS A 150 -1.70 -15.82 0.59
C HIS A 150 -0.65 -16.18 -0.47
N GLN A 151 -0.50 -17.46 -0.82
CA GLN A 151 0.35 -17.90 -1.94
C GLN A 151 -0.07 -17.26 -3.27
N MET A 152 -1.38 -17.28 -3.54
CA MET A 152 -1.96 -16.65 -4.73
C MET A 152 -1.67 -15.14 -4.73
N ALA A 153 -1.89 -14.43 -3.62
CA ALA A 153 -1.63 -13.00 -3.53
C ALA A 153 -0.16 -12.64 -3.77
N LEU A 154 0.78 -13.38 -3.15
CA LEU A 154 2.22 -13.17 -3.34
C LEU A 154 2.62 -13.36 -4.81
N SER A 155 2.08 -14.38 -5.48
CA SER A 155 2.36 -14.62 -6.91
C SER A 155 1.76 -13.56 -7.83
N LEU A 156 0.54 -13.09 -7.55
CA LEU A 156 -0.13 -12.02 -8.30
C LEU A 156 0.67 -10.71 -8.21
N PHE A 157 1.04 -10.28 -7.01
CA PHE A 157 1.78 -9.04 -6.82
C PHE A 157 3.19 -9.11 -7.42
N ARG A 158 3.84 -10.28 -7.40
CA ARG A 158 5.12 -10.50 -8.09
C ARG A 158 4.97 -10.37 -9.61
N PHE A 159 3.91 -10.94 -10.18
CA PHE A 159 3.59 -10.79 -11.59
C PHE A 159 3.33 -9.31 -11.97
N LEU A 160 2.49 -8.61 -11.21
CA LEU A 160 2.19 -7.18 -11.45
C LEU A 160 3.45 -6.31 -11.34
N ALA A 161 4.38 -6.65 -10.44
CA ALA A 161 5.66 -5.98 -10.34
C ALA A 161 6.55 -6.18 -11.58
N ALA A 162 6.61 -7.41 -12.13
CA ALA A 162 7.33 -7.67 -13.38
C ALA A 162 6.72 -6.97 -14.58
N VAL A 163 5.38 -6.85 -14.65
CA VAL A 163 4.71 -6.12 -15.73
C VAL A 163 4.96 -4.61 -15.60
N GLY A 164 4.78 -4.08 -14.38
CA GLY A 164 4.92 -2.66 -14.10
C GLY A 164 6.35 -2.13 -14.26
N ARG A 165 7.37 -2.95 -14.01
CA ARG A 165 8.82 -2.68 -14.14
C ARG A 165 9.37 -1.51 -13.31
N THR A 166 8.51 -0.61 -12.85
CA THR A 166 8.78 0.52 -11.97
C THR A 166 7.83 0.48 -10.77
N GLN A 167 8.25 1.07 -9.65
CA GLN A 167 7.46 1.05 -8.41
C GLN A 167 6.12 1.76 -8.58
N VAL A 168 6.11 2.90 -9.30
CA VAL A 168 4.90 3.71 -9.50
C VAL A 168 3.87 2.93 -10.31
N ILE A 169 4.25 2.39 -11.47
CA ILE A 169 3.32 1.62 -12.33
C ILE A 169 2.86 0.35 -11.62
N ALA A 170 3.78 -0.37 -10.95
CA ALA A 170 3.42 -1.59 -10.24
C ALA A 170 2.46 -1.34 -9.06
N ASN A 171 2.63 -0.25 -8.32
CA ASN A 171 1.70 0.14 -7.25
C ASN A 171 0.32 0.52 -7.80
N THR A 172 0.26 1.26 -8.91
CA THR A 172 -1.01 1.63 -9.55
C THR A 172 -1.75 0.39 -10.06
N LEU A 173 -1.06 -0.50 -10.77
CA LEU A 173 -1.62 -1.77 -11.24
C LEU A 173 -2.06 -2.66 -10.07
N GLY A 174 -1.23 -2.73 -9.02
CA GLY A 174 -1.53 -3.48 -7.80
C GLY A 174 -2.78 -2.98 -7.09
N THR A 175 -2.94 -1.66 -6.97
CA THR A 175 -4.12 -1.04 -6.33
C THR A 175 -5.38 -1.30 -7.14
N PHE A 176 -5.31 -1.14 -8.47
CA PHE A 176 -6.43 -1.45 -9.35
C PHE A 176 -6.81 -2.94 -9.31
N ALA A 177 -5.82 -3.84 -9.38
CA ALA A 177 -6.06 -5.29 -9.29
C ALA A 177 -6.69 -5.67 -7.95
N LEU A 178 -6.23 -5.08 -6.84
CA LEU A 178 -6.79 -5.30 -5.52
C LEU A 178 -8.27 -4.89 -5.46
N LEU A 179 -8.61 -3.70 -5.98
CA LEU A 179 -10.00 -3.22 -6.04
C LEU A 179 -10.90 -4.19 -6.83
N MET A 180 -10.44 -4.65 -8.00
CA MET A 180 -11.19 -5.60 -8.82
C MET A 180 -11.38 -6.96 -8.13
N VAL A 181 -10.34 -7.47 -7.48
CA VAL A 181 -10.38 -8.74 -6.74
C VAL A 181 -11.34 -8.66 -5.55
N PHE A 182 -11.41 -7.52 -4.85
CA PHE A 182 -12.37 -7.30 -3.76
C PHE A 182 -13.81 -7.15 -4.25
N LEU A 183 -14.02 -6.36 -5.30
CA LEU A 183 -15.35 -6.11 -5.87
C LEU A 183 -15.99 -7.42 -6.38
N LEU A 184 -15.20 -8.22 -7.10
CA LEU A 184 -15.65 -9.47 -7.72
C LEU A 184 -15.47 -10.70 -6.81
N GLY A 185 -15.10 -10.51 -5.54
CA GLY A 185 -14.85 -11.59 -4.59
C GLY A 185 -16.10 -12.21 -3.96
N GLY A 186 -17.30 -11.68 -4.23
CA GLY A 186 -18.57 -12.19 -3.70
C GLY A 186 -18.98 -11.65 -2.32
N PHE A 187 -18.12 -10.85 -1.66
CA PHE A 187 -18.44 -10.21 -0.38
C PHE A 187 -19.16 -8.85 -0.56
N ILE A 188 -18.62 -7.98 -1.43
CA ILE A 188 -19.17 -6.64 -1.66
C ILE A 188 -20.43 -6.72 -2.54
N VAL A 189 -20.35 -7.45 -3.65
CA VAL A 189 -21.47 -7.71 -4.56
C VAL A 189 -21.76 -9.20 -4.52
N ALA A 190 -22.99 -9.58 -4.20
CA ALA A 190 -23.40 -10.98 -4.22
C ALA A 190 -23.43 -11.48 -5.67
N LYS A 191 -23.13 -12.76 -5.89
CA LYS A 191 -23.08 -13.35 -7.23
C LYS A 191 -24.35 -13.08 -8.04
N ASP A 192 -25.51 -13.19 -7.37
CA ASP A 192 -26.82 -13.08 -8.01
C ASP A 192 -27.21 -11.62 -8.32
N ASP A 193 -26.51 -10.64 -7.74
CA ASP A 193 -26.67 -9.21 -8.01
C ASP A 193 -25.77 -8.72 -9.16
N ILE A 194 -24.88 -9.58 -9.69
CA ILE A 194 -23.97 -9.24 -10.78
C ILE A 194 -24.69 -9.40 -12.13
N GLU A 195 -24.68 -8.34 -12.93
CA GLU A 195 -25.22 -8.37 -14.29
C GLU A 195 -24.62 -9.53 -15.11
N PRO A 196 -25.42 -10.26 -15.92
CA PRO A 196 -24.98 -11.49 -16.58
C PRO A 196 -23.71 -11.34 -17.43
N TRP A 197 -23.49 -10.16 -18.02
CA TRP A 197 -22.31 -9.87 -18.86
C TRP A 197 -21.01 -9.67 -18.05
N MET A 198 -21.09 -9.38 -16.75
CA MET A 198 -19.93 -9.28 -15.84
C MET A 198 -19.67 -10.55 -15.03
N LEU A 199 -20.55 -11.56 -15.13
CA LEU A 199 -20.49 -12.76 -14.31
C LEU A 199 -19.19 -13.55 -14.51
N TRP A 200 -18.56 -13.48 -15.69
CA TRP A 200 -17.25 -14.10 -15.92
C TRP A 200 -16.16 -13.51 -15.01
N GLY A 201 -16.25 -12.21 -14.68
CA GLY A 201 -15.31 -11.55 -13.78
C GLY A 201 -15.34 -12.12 -12.37
N TYR A 202 -16.52 -12.53 -11.90
CA TYR A 202 -16.67 -13.25 -10.63
C TYR A 202 -15.92 -14.59 -10.62
N TYR A 203 -16.00 -15.36 -11.71
CA TYR A 203 -15.31 -16.65 -11.82
C TYR A 203 -13.80 -16.53 -12.07
N VAL A 204 -13.35 -15.46 -12.72
CA VAL A 204 -11.92 -15.20 -12.93
C VAL A 204 -11.26 -14.66 -11.66
N SER A 205 -12.02 -14.08 -10.73
CA SER A 205 -11.48 -13.54 -9.48
C SER A 205 -11.00 -14.64 -8.53
N PRO A 206 -9.70 -14.67 -8.14
CA PRO A 206 -9.22 -15.64 -7.17
C PRO A 206 -9.87 -15.49 -5.78
N MET A 207 -10.26 -14.26 -5.39
CA MET A 207 -10.88 -14.04 -4.08
C MET A 207 -12.26 -14.67 -3.97
N MET A 208 -12.97 -14.90 -5.08
CA MET A 208 -14.24 -15.61 -5.05
C MET A 208 -14.07 -17.00 -4.44
N TYR A 209 -13.04 -17.74 -4.85
CA TYR A 209 -12.74 -19.06 -4.30
C TYR A 209 -12.25 -19.00 -2.85
N GLY A 210 -11.45 -17.99 -2.51
CA GLY A 210 -11.00 -17.75 -1.13
C GLY A 210 -12.15 -17.46 -0.17
N GLN A 211 -13.05 -16.56 -0.55
CA GLN A 211 -14.21 -16.19 0.26
C GLN A 211 -15.16 -17.37 0.43
N ASN A 212 -15.49 -18.09 -0.66
CA ASN A 212 -16.32 -19.29 -0.58
C ASN A 212 -15.72 -20.32 0.38
N ALA A 213 -14.41 -20.62 0.27
CA ALA A 213 -13.76 -21.61 1.14
C ALA A 213 -13.85 -21.24 2.63
N ILE A 214 -13.64 -19.98 2.98
CA ILE A 214 -13.71 -19.49 4.38
C ILE A 214 -15.15 -19.54 4.90
N VAL A 215 -16.11 -19.00 4.15
CA VAL A 215 -17.51 -18.87 4.57
C VAL A 215 -18.15 -20.26 4.72
N MET A 216 -17.93 -21.18 3.77
CA MET A 216 -18.41 -22.56 3.87
C MET A 216 -17.81 -23.30 5.08
N ASN A 217 -16.52 -23.08 5.36
CA ASN A 217 -15.84 -23.70 6.49
C ASN A 217 -16.40 -23.28 7.85
N GLU A 218 -17.14 -22.17 7.96
CA GLU A 218 -17.84 -21.78 9.19
C GLU A 218 -19.33 -22.17 9.16
N PHE A 219 -20.06 -21.80 8.11
CA PHE A 219 -21.52 -21.96 8.09
C PHE A 219 -22.00 -23.40 7.89
N LEU A 220 -21.12 -24.32 7.46
CA LEU A 220 -21.44 -25.76 7.45
C LEU A 220 -21.18 -26.45 8.81
N ASP A 221 -20.88 -25.70 9.87
CA ASP A 221 -20.68 -26.25 11.22
C ASP A 221 -21.96 -26.77 11.87
N LYS A 222 -21.80 -27.72 12.81
CA LYS A 222 -22.91 -28.28 13.59
C LYS A 222 -23.72 -27.19 14.30
N ARG A 223 -23.10 -26.08 14.71
CA ARG A 223 -23.78 -24.90 15.28
C ARG A 223 -24.89 -24.34 14.38
N TRP A 224 -24.70 -24.43 13.07
CA TRP A 224 -25.61 -23.88 12.05
C TRP A 224 -26.54 -24.95 11.45
N ASN A 225 -26.50 -26.18 11.97
CA ASN A 225 -27.30 -27.31 11.49
C ASN A 225 -28.75 -27.32 12.05
N ILE A 226 -29.26 -26.17 12.44
CA ILE A 226 -30.64 -26.01 12.90
C ILE A 226 -31.55 -26.17 11.68
N PRO A 227 -32.66 -26.93 11.77
CA PRO A 227 -33.60 -27.08 10.67
C PRO A 227 -34.13 -25.74 10.20
N ASN A 228 -34.16 -25.54 8.88
CA ASN A 228 -34.68 -24.33 8.28
C ASN A 228 -36.19 -24.20 8.53
N LYS A 229 -36.64 -23.03 9.01
CA LYS A 229 -38.05 -22.67 9.21
C LYS A 229 -38.58 -21.71 8.13
N ASP A 230 -37.70 -21.14 7.31
CA ASP A 230 -38.05 -20.22 6.24
C ASP A 230 -38.33 -20.98 4.95
N THR A 231 -39.56 -20.88 4.43
CA THR A 231 -39.99 -21.53 3.20
C THR A 231 -39.56 -20.79 1.93
N ARG A 232 -38.96 -19.59 2.05
CA ARG A 232 -38.52 -18.78 0.90
C ARG A 232 -37.28 -19.34 0.21
N ILE A 233 -36.42 -20.02 0.94
CA ILE A 233 -35.15 -20.57 0.42
C ILE A 233 -35.15 -22.07 0.65
N ASP A 234 -35.12 -22.84 -0.44
CA ASP A 234 -34.98 -24.29 -0.39
C ASP A 234 -33.57 -24.68 0.07
N ALA A 235 -33.44 -24.94 1.37
CA ALA A 235 -32.24 -25.38 2.05
C ALA A 235 -32.60 -26.10 3.36
N ARG A 236 -31.82 -27.12 3.74
CA ARG A 236 -32.12 -28.00 4.89
C ARG A 236 -31.77 -27.37 6.23
N THR A 237 -30.72 -26.56 6.27
CA THR A 237 -30.14 -26.01 7.48
C THR A 237 -30.04 -24.49 7.41
N VAL A 238 -30.07 -23.82 8.56
CA VAL A 238 -29.87 -22.36 8.63
C VAL A 238 -28.53 -21.95 7.99
N GLY A 239 -27.46 -22.71 8.20
CA GLY A 239 -26.17 -22.45 7.54
C GLY A 239 -26.24 -22.47 6.02
N GLN A 240 -26.95 -23.43 5.43
CA GLN A 240 -27.15 -23.50 3.97
C GLN A 240 -28.03 -22.37 3.45
N VAL A 241 -29.05 -21.95 4.21
CA VAL A 241 -29.87 -20.79 3.88
C VAL A 241 -29.00 -19.53 3.80
N LEU A 242 -28.12 -19.32 4.79
CA LEU A 242 -27.23 -18.16 4.82
C LEU A 242 -26.27 -18.15 3.62
N LEU A 243 -25.67 -19.29 3.28
CA LEU A 243 -24.83 -19.43 2.10
C LEU A 243 -25.58 -19.12 0.81
N LYS A 244 -26.74 -19.73 0.62
CA LYS A 244 -27.56 -19.58 -0.60
C LYS A 244 -28.13 -18.17 -0.73
N SER A 245 -28.46 -17.50 0.37
CA SER A 245 -28.96 -16.12 0.36
C SER A 245 -27.97 -15.09 -0.19
N ARG A 246 -26.67 -15.41 -0.18
CA ARG A 246 -25.58 -14.56 -0.69
C ARG A 246 -24.91 -15.12 -1.94
N GLY A 247 -25.45 -16.20 -2.52
CA GLY A 247 -24.90 -16.84 -3.71
C GLY A 247 -23.61 -17.65 -3.48
N PHE A 248 -23.31 -18.06 -2.24
CA PHE A 248 -22.16 -18.91 -1.91
C PHE A 248 -22.46 -20.40 -2.15
N PHE A 249 -21.41 -21.18 -2.40
CA PHE A 249 -21.52 -22.64 -2.52
C PHE A 249 -21.93 -23.28 -1.20
N THR A 250 -22.66 -24.41 -1.27
CA THR A 250 -23.29 -25.04 -0.10
C THR A 250 -22.78 -26.45 0.21
N GLU A 251 -22.06 -27.09 -0.72
CA GLU A 251 -21.61 -28.47 -0.57
C GLU A 251 -20.14 -28.53 -0.13
N ASP A 252 -19.82 -29.43 0.80
CA ASP A 252 -18.50 -29.49 1.44
C ASP A 252 -17.34 -29.77 0.47
N TYR A 253 -17.60 -30.49 -0.63
CA TYR A 253 -16.55 -30.82 -1.61
C TYR A 253 -16.03 -29.57 -2.37
N TRP A 254 -16.85 -28.51 -2.49
CA TRP A 254 -16.42 -27.25 -3.12
C TRP A 254 -15.26 -26.61 -2.37
N PHE A 255 -15.10 -26.87 -1.07
CA PHE A 255 -13.95 -26.42 -0.31
C PHE A 255 -12.62 -26.85 -0.97
N TRP A 256 -12.51 -28.12 -1.36
CA TRP A 256 -11.29 -28.65 -1.99
C TRP A 256 -11.09 -28.13 -3.40
N ILE A 257 -12.18 -27.91 -4.15
CA ILE A 257 -12.11 -27.27 -5.47
C ILE A 257 -11.58 -25.84 -5.34
N CYS A 258 -12.11 -25.05 -4.40
CA CYS A 258 -11.65 -23.70 -4.14
C CYS A 258 -10.15 -23.67 -3.79
N VAL A 259 -9.69 -24.55 -2.90
CA VAL A 259 -8.27 -24.64 -2.55
C VAL A 259 -7.41 -25.03 -3.75
N ALA A 260 -7.82 -26.02 -4.54
CA ALA A 260 -7.11 -26.46 -5.73
C ALA A 260 -7.00 -25.33 -6.78
N VAL A 261 -8.09 -24.59 -7.00
CA VAL A 261 -8.13 -23.44 -7.92
C VAL A 261 -7.23 -22.30 -7.43
N LEU A 262 -7.21 -22.00 -6.13
CA LEU A 262 -6.31 -20.98 -5.56
C LEU A 262 -4.83 -21.32 -5.79
N PHE A 263 -4.45 -22.59 -5.57
CA PHE A 263 -3.10 -23.03 -5.94
C PHE A 263 -2.87 -22.99 -7.45
N GLY A 264 -3.88 -23.34 -8.26
CA GLY A 264 -3.84 -23.19 -9.71
C GLY A 264 -3.55 -21.75 -10.16
N PHE A 265 -4.21 -20.76 -9.56
CA PHE A 265 -3.90 -19.34 -9.78
C PHE A 265 -2.49 -18.98 -9.34
N SER A 266 -2.04 -19.50 -8.19
CA SER A 266 -0.65 -19.31 -7.75
C SER A 266 0.35 -19.83 -8.78
N PHE A 267 0.14 -21.02 -9.34
CA PHE A 267 0.97 -21.57 -10.41
C PHE A 267 0.90 -20.70 -11.68
N LEU A 268 -0.31 -20.33 -12.10
CA LEU A 268 -0.55 -19.50 -13.28
C LEU A 268 0.21 -18.16 -13.19
N PHE A 269 0.08 -17.43 -12.09
CA PHE A 269 0.76 -16.15 -11.92
C PHE A 269 2.29 -16.29 -11.85
N ASN A 270 2.81 -17.40 -11.32
CA ASN A 270 4.25 -17.68 -11.39
C ASN A 270 4.72 -17.96 -12.82
N ILE A 271 3.93 -18.67 -13.64
CA ILE A 271 4.24 -18.88 -15.06
C ILE A 271 4.18 -17.55 -15.82
N LEU A 272 3.15 -16.74 -15.58
CA LEU A 272 3.02 -15.40 -16.18
C LEU A 272 4.15 -14.47 -15.74
N PHE A 273 4.62 -14.58 -14.50
CA PHE A 273 5.80 -13.86 -14.02
C PHE A 273 7.06 -14.27 -14.78
N ILE A 274 7.30 -15.58 -15.00
CA ILE A 274 8.40 -16.07 -15.83
C ILE A 274 8.28 -15.56 -17.27
N ALA A 275 7.08 -15.60 -17.85
CA ALA A 275 6.83 -15.10 -19.20
C ALA A 275 7.10 -13.59 -19.28
N ALA A 276 6.63 -12.80 -18.31
CA ALA A 276 6.89 -11.37 -18.22
C ALA A 276 8.40 -11.07 -18.16
N LEU A 277 9.16 -11.81 -17.35
CA LEU A 277 10.62 -11.67 -17.28
C LEU A 277 11.33 -12.11 -18.56
N THR A 278 10.78 -13.08 -19.29
CA THR A 278 11.33 -13.57 -20.56
C THR A 278 11.15 -12.55 -21.68
N TYR A 279 9.95 -11.97 -21.81
CA TYR A 279 9.59 -11.17 -22.98
C TYR A 279 9.65 -9.65 -22.78
N LEU A 280 9.54 -9.15 -21.54
CA LEU A 280 9.59 -7.70 -21.29
C LEU A 280 11.03 -7.22 -21.16
N ASN A 281 11.30 -6.04 -21.70
CA ASN A 281 12.56 -5.32 -21.56
C ASN A 281 12.41 -4.17 -20.54
N PRO A 282 13.52 -3.63 -19.99
CA PRO A 282 13.47 -2.48 -19.10
C PRO A 282 12.72 -1.30 -19.74
N LEU A 283 12.03 -0.51 -18.90
CA LEU A 283 11.37 0.73 -19.33
C LEU A 283 12.44 1.83 -19.46
N GLY A 284 13.14 1.83 -20.60
CA GLY A 284 14.20 2.78 -20.93
C GLY A 284 15.28 2.11 -21.76
N ASP A 285 15.79 2.82 -22.79
CA ASP A 285 16.86 2.31 -23.64
C ASP A 285 18.11 2.03 -22.80
N SER A 286 18.50 0.76 -22.73
CA SER A 286 19.89 0.40 -22.44
C SER A 286 20.73 0.68 -23.68
N LYS A 287 20.93 1.97 -24.00
CA LYS A 287 22.07 2.34 -24.84
C LYS A 287 23.32 2.15 -23.99
N ALA A 288 23.88 0.94 -24.06
CA ALA A 288 25.32 0.85 -23.98
C ALA A 288 25.85 1.82 -25.04
N VAL A 289 26.56 2.86 -24.60
CA VAL A 289 27.23 3.80 -25.48
C VAL A 289 28.29 3.00 -26.23
N ILE A 290 27.95 2.50 -27.42
CA ILE A 290 28.96 2.12 -28.40
C ILE A 290 29.49 3.45 -28.91
N VAL A 291 30.59 3.92 -28.32
CA VAL A 291 31.39 4.99 -28.89
C VAL A 291 31.92 4.44 -30.21
N VAL A 292 31.25 4.76 -31.30
CA VAL A 292 31.83 4.63 -32.63
C VAL A 292 32.95 5.66 -32.66
N GLU A 293 34.19 5.19 -32.52
CA GLU A 293 35.36 5.90 -33.00
C GLU A 293 35.16 6.18 -34.49
N LYS A 294 34.71 7.38 -34.82
CA LYS A 294 34.89 8.05 -36.10
C LYS A 294 34.33 9.47 -35.99
N ASP A 295 35.21 10.42 -35.71
CA ASP A 295 35.40 11.59 -36.57
C ASP A 295 36.38 12.59 -35.93
N GLU A 296 37.69 12.34 -36.11
CA GLU A 296 38.72 13.40 -36.03
C GLU A 296 39.32 13.76 -37.39
N ASN A 297 38.99 13.08 -38.49
CA ASN A 297 39.55 13.38 -39.81
C ASN A 297 38.65 14.23 -40.73
N LYS A 298 37.74 15.03 -40.15
CA LYS A 298 36.78 15.84 -40.93
C LYS A 298 36.79 17.34 -40.64
N LYS A 299 37.86 17.87 -40.02
CA LYS A 299 38.04 19.33 -39.89
C LYS A 299 38.95 20.00 -40.92
N ASP A 300 39.63 19.24 -41.78
CA ASP A 300 40.54 19.81 -42.80
C ASP A 300 40.07 19.62 -44.26
N LYS A 301 38.81 19.26 -44.51
CA LYS A 301 38.30 19.00 -45.88
C LYS A 301 37.01 19.71 -46.28
N GLU A 302 36.58 20.73 -45.53
CA GLU A 302 35.38 21.52 -45.84
C GLU A 302 35.66 22.98 -46.22
N LEU A 303 36.91 23.35 -46.53
CA LEU A 303 37.24 24.65 -47.13
C LEU A 303 37.52 24.58 -48.65
N SER A 304 37.38 23.42 -49.28
CA SER A 304 37.77 23.22 -50.69
C SER A 304 36.67 22.73 -51.64
N ASN A 305 35.39 22.76 -51.24
CA ASN A 305 34.29 22.28 -52.09
C ASN A 305 33.18 23.33 -52.29
N LEU A 306 33.54 24.63 -52.32
CA LEU A 306 32.63 25.73 -52.64
C LEU A 306 32.59 26.10 -54.13
N GLN A 307 33.14 25.26 -55.00
CA GLN A 307 32.98 25.38 -56.43
C GLN A 307 32.66 24.01 -57.02
N GLN A 308 31.64 24.01 -57.88
CA GLN A 308 31.30 22.94 -58.82
C GLN A 308 30.39 21.82 -58.28
N LYS A 309 29.07 22.01 -58.42
CA LYS A 309 28.30 21.27 -59.44
C LYS A 309 26.80 21.61 -59.40
N ASP A 310 26.38 22.24 -60.49
CA ASP A 310 25.06 22.12 -61.06
C ASP A 310 24.72 20.67 -61.46
N GLN A 311 23.43 20.39 -61.44
CA GLN A 311 22.67 19.38 -62.17
C GLN A 311 22.78 17.88 -61.82
N ALA A 312 21.57 17.36 -61.51
CA ALA A 312 20.97 16.12 -62.00
C ALA A 312 20.80 14.94 -61.01
N LYS A 313 19.50 14.63 -60.82
CA LYS A 313 18.85 13.32 -60.60
C LYS A 313 19.13 12.55 -59.32
N ILE A 314 18.10 12.57 -58.46
CA ILE A 314 17.85 11.64 -57.36
C ILE A 314 16.90 10.55 -57.88
N VAL A 315 17.29 9.28 -57.75
CA VAL A 315 16.38 8.13 -57.70
C VAL A 315 16.82 7.20 -56.55
N ASP A 316 15.92 7.10 -55.57
CA ASP A 316 15.60 6.05 -54.59
C ASP A 316 16.65 5.02 -54.13
N GLN A 317 16.82 4.91 -52.80
CA GLN A 317 16.07 3.95 -51.98
C GLN A 317 16.23 4.16 -50.45
N PRO A 318 15.30 3.62 -49.63
CA PRO A 318 14.84 4.26 -48.39
C PRO A 318 15.43 3.67 -47.11
N THR A 319 15.52 4.49 -46.07
CA THR A 319 15.62 4.06 -44.68
C THR A 319 14.25 4.13 -44.01
N SER A 320 13.90 3.04 -43.33
CA SER A 320 12.64 2.82 -42.61
C SER A 320 12.30 3.96 -41.66
N LYS A 321 11.27 4.73 -42.02
CA LYS A 321 10.60 5.69 -41.15
C LYS A 321 9.67 4.93 -40.20
N GLY A 322 9.81 5.19 -38.89
CA GLY A 322 8.72 5.00 -37.95
C GLY A 322 7.48 5.74 -38.48
N MET A 323 6.37 5.03 -38.56
CA MET A 323 5.09 5.53 -39.02
C MET A 323 4.57 6.61 -38.06
N VAL A 324 4.94 7.85 -38.33
CA VAL A 324 4.21 9.02 -37.85
C VAL A 324 3.02 9.16 -38.79
N LEU A 325 1.87 8.64 -38.38
CA LEU A 325 0.62 8.98 -39.04
C LEU A 325 0.50 10.51 -38.99
N PRO A 326 0.25 11.19 -40.13
CA PRO A 326 0.02 12.63 -40.13
C PRO A 326 -1.36 12.85 -39.52
N PHE A 327 -1.43 12.98 -38.20
CA PHE A 327 -2.64 13.39 -37.53
C PHE A 327 -2.80 14.90 -37.74
N GLN A 328 -3.83 15.28 -38.49
CA GLN A 328 -4.33 16.63 -38.50
C GLN A 328 -5.10 16.82 -37.18
N PRO A 329 -4.64 17.66 -36.23
CA PRO A 329 -5.33 17.82 -34.96
C PRO A 329 -6.65 18.55 -35.20
N LEU A 330 -7.75 17.81 -35.21
CA LEU A 330 -9.10 18.37 -35.20
C LEU A 330 -9.45 18.70 -33.76
N SER A 331 -9.43 19.98 -33.42
CA SER A 331 -9.94 20.48 -32.15
C SER A 331 -11.47 20.41 -32.16
N LEU A 332 -12.03 19.46 -31.40
CA LEU A 332 -13.47 19.38 -31.15
C LEU A 332 -13.80 20.28 -29.95
N ALA A 333 -14.56 21.35 -30.18
CA ALA A 333 -15.12 22.18 -29.12
C ALA A 333 -16.63 21.91 -29.05
N PHE A 334 -17.10 21.44 -27.90
CA PHE A 334 -18.52 21.24 -27.68
C PHE A 334 -19.15 22.55 -27.24
N ASN A 335 -20.24 22.94 -27.89
CA ASN A 335 -21.08 24.06 -27.49
C ASN A 335 -22.48 23.50 -27.20
N HIS A 336 -23.05 23.80 -26.04
CA HIS A 336 -24.34 23.27 -25.56
C HIS A 336 -24.37 21.76 -25.26
N ILE A 337 -23.43 21.26 -24.44
CA ILE A 337 -23.58 19.92 -23.83
C ILE A 337 -24.66 20.00 -22.75
N ASN A 338 -25.81 19.36 -22.99
CA ASN A 338 -26.81 19.12 -21.95
C ASN A 338 -26.62 17.71 -21.40
N TYR A 339 -26.16 17.62 -20.16
CA TYR A 339 -26.03 16.35 -19.43
C TYR A 339 -27.33 16.10 -18.66
N TYR A 340 -28.03 15.01 -19.00
CA TYR A 340 -29.22 14.59 -18.27
C TYR A 340 -28.82 13.48 -17.30
N VAL A 341 -28.90 13.78 -16.01
CA VAL A 341 -28.86 12.78 -14.94
C VAL A 341 -30.29 12.37 -14.70
N ASP A 342 -30.61 11.09 -14.87
CA ASP A 342 -31.85 10.53 -14.36
C ASP A 342 -31.83 10.63 -12.84
N MET A 343 -32.46 11.68 -12.32
CA MET A 343 -32.64 11.87 -10.88
C MET A 343 -33.65 10.81 -10.41
N PRO A 344 -33.37 10.10 -9.29
CA PRO A 344 -34.36 9.24 -8.67
C PRO A 344 -35.62 10.06 -8.34
N SER A 345 -36.78 9.39 -8.35
CA SER A 345 -38.12 9.98 -8.23
C SER A 345 -38.23 11.15 -7.23
N PRO A 346 -39.15 12.13 -7.43
CA PRO A 346 -39.26 13.40 -6.68
C PRO A 346 -39.48 13.35 -5.14
N GLY A 347 -39.23 12.22 -4.49
CA GLY A 347 -39.20 12.05 -3.03
C GLY A 347 -37.87 11.51 -2.48
N PHE A 348 -36.81 11.42 -3.30
CA PHE A 348 -35.47 11.06 -2.82
C PHE A 348 -34.74 12.31 -2.30
N ASP A 349 -34.98 12.66 -1.04
CA ASP A 349 -34.18 13.68 -0.36
C ASP A 349 -32.75 13.15 -0.13
N ILE A 350 -31.81 13.59 -0.97
CA ILE A 350 -30.36 13.37 -0.79
C ILE A 350 -29.92 13.82 0.63
N CYS A 351 -30.64 14.78 1.20
CA CYS A 351 -30.37 15.40 2.50
C CYS A 351 -30.96 14.66 3.70
N SER A 352 -31.75 13.60 3.52
CA SER A 352 -32.24 12.80 4.65
C SER A 352 -32.43 11.32 4.28
N VAL A 353 -31.32 10.56 4.28
CA VAL A 353 -31.44 9.10 4.34
C VAL A 353 -32.18 8.77 5.64
N ASN A 354 -33.42 8.32 5.53
CA ASN A 354 -34.28 8.05 6.66
C ASN A 354 -33.74 6.81 7.39
N ARG A 355 -32.96 7.02 8.47
CA ARG A 355 -32.24 5.96 9.20
C ARG A 355 -33.14 5.22 10.18
N SER A 356 -34.32 4.79 9.73
CA SER A 356 -35.27 4.05 10.57
C SER A 356 -34.92 2.57 10.68
N LYS A 357 -34.08 2.02 9.79
CA LYS A 357 -33.69 0.61 9.82
C LYS A 357 -32.32 0.42 10.45
N GLN A 358 -32.17 -0.69 11.19
CA GLN A 358 -30.87 -1.11 11.73
C GLN A 358 -29.79 -1.24 10.65
N GLN A 359 -30.16 -1.75 9.47
CA GLN A 359 -29.23 -1.92 8.35
C GLN A 359 -28.62 -0.59 7.90
N ASP A 360 -29.37 0.51 7.95
CA ASP A 360 -28.87 1.82 7.51
C ASP A 360 -27.83 2.37 8.48
N VAL A 361 -28.01 2.14 9.79
CA VAL A 361 -27.01 2.47 10.82
C VAL A 361 -25.74 1.62 10.65
N LEU A 362 -25.87 0.34 10.30
CA LEU A 362 -24.72 -0.54 10.05
C LEU A 362 -23.99 -0.21 8.75
N ASN A 363 -24.72 0.08 7.66
CA ASN A 363 -24.14 0.53 6.39
C ASN A 363 -23.36 1.83 6.59
N PHE A 364 -23.97 2.77 7.31
CA PHE A 364 -23.35 4.02 7.72
C PHE A 364 -22.04 3.78 8.49
N PHE A 365 -22.09 2.95 9.54
CA PHE A 365 -20.93 2.68 10.37
C PHE A 365 -19.83 1.97 9.55
N GLY A 366 -20.20 1.02 8.70
CA GLY A 366 -19.26 0.31 7.81
C GLY A 366 -18.60 1.21 6.78
N ALA A 367 -19.33 2.20 6.24
CA ALA A 367 -18.77 3.21 5.36
C ALA A 367 -17.71 4.06 6.08
N MET A 368 -17.98 4.49 7.32
CA MET A 368 -17.02 5.28 8.11
C MET A 368 -15.81 4.47 8.55
N TYR A 369 -16.00 3.22 8.94
CA TYR A 369 -14.92 2.27 9.19
C TYR A 369 -14.00 2.14 7.97
N SER A 370 -14.58 1.89 6.80
CA SER A 370 -13.80 1.69 5.57
C SER A 370 -13.06 2.97 5.18
N ALA A 371 -13.74 4.11 5.21
CA ALA A 371 -13.18 5.42 4.92
C ALA A 371 -11.98 5.75 5.82
N VAL A 372 -12.15 5.70 7.14
CA VAL A 372 -11.11 6.06 8.11
C VAL A 372 -9.94 5.10 8.06
N PHE A 373 -10.22 3.79 8.09
CA PHE A 373 -9.16 2.79 8.25
C PHE A 373 -8.32 2.65 6.98
N PHE A 374 -8.94 2.42 5.81
CA PHE A 374 -8.18 2.18 4.59
C PHE A 374 -7.46 3.43 4.11
N LEU A 375 -8.13 4.59 4.15
CA LEU A 375 -7.52 5.84 3.70
C LEU A 375 -6.41 6.29 4.65
N GLY A 376 -6.63 6.14 5.96
CA GLY A 376 -5.60 6.35 6.98
C GLY A 376 -4.39 5.43 6.81
N ALA A 377 -4.62 4.14 6.55
CA ALA A 377 -3.55 3.18 6.29
C ALA A 377 -2.75 3.53 5.02
N VAL A 378 -3.40 3.98 3.94
CA VAL A 378 -2.72 4.43 2.72
C VAL A 378 -1.85 5.66 3.02
N ASN A 379 -2.37 6.62 3.80
CA ASN A 379 -1.62 7.81 4.19
C ASN A 379 -0.40 7.49 5.08
N ALA A 380 -0.56 6.54 6.01
CA ALA A 380 0.55 6.04 6.81
C ALA A 380 1.63 5.36 5.94
N ASN A 381 1.24 4.63 4.88
CA ASN A 381 2.19 4.00 3.96
C ASN A 381 2.95 5.00 3.08
N SER A 382 2.28 6.04 2.56
CA SER A 382 2.90 7.00 1.64
C SER A 382 4.01 7.81 2.32
N VAL A 383 3.78 8.25 3.56
CA VAL A 383 4.74 9.07 4.31
C VAL A 383 6.02 8.31 4.65
N GLN A 384 5.96 6.98 4.81
CA GLN A 384 7.13 6.20 5.20
C GLN A 384 8.29 6.28 4.20
N ALA A 385 8.01 6.32 2.90
CA ALA A 385 9.05 6.36 1.87
C ALA A 385 9.75 7.73 1.85
N VAL A 386 8.97 8.80 2.02
CA VAL A 386 9.45 10.19 2.07
C VAL A 386 10.34 10.37 3.30
N VAL A 387 9.82 10.05 4.48
CA VAL A 387 10.56 10.19 5.75
C VAL A 387 11.81 9.33 5.78
N ALA A 388 11.76 8.11 5.24
CA ALA A 388 12.95 7.25 5.19
C ALA A 388 14.06 7.85 4.33
N THR A 389 13.70 8.53 3.23
CA THR A 389 14.64 9.22 2.35
C THR A 389 15.21 10.46 3.04
N GLU A 390 14.34 11.31 3.59
CA GLU A 390 14.73 12.54 4.29
C GLU A 390 15.59 12.27 5.52
N ARG A 391 15.31 11.19 6.27
CA ARG A 391 16.10 10.79 7.44
C ARG A 391 17.59 10.61 7.11
N THR A 392 17.91 10.14 5.90
CA THR A 392 19.32 9.97 5.49
C THR A 392 20.02 11.31 5.30
N VAL A 393 19.31 12.31 4.77
CA VAL A 393 19.80 13.69 4.63
C VAL A 393 19.92 14.32 6.02
N PHE A 394 18.87 14.21 6.85
CA PHE A 394 18.85 14.67 8.23
C PHE A 394 20.07 14.22 9.04
N TYR A 395 20.44 12.94 8.98
CA TYR A 395 21.61 12.44 9.69
C TYR A 395 22.93 13.09 9.23
N ARG A 396 23.07 13.41 7.93
CA ARG A 396 24.23 14.13 7.38
C ARG A 396 24.27 15.57 7.86
N GLU A 397 23.13 16.26 7.78
CA GLU A 397 23.03 17.67 8.16
C GLU A 397 23.22 17.89 9.67
N ARG A 398 22.70 16.96 10.48
CA ARG A 398 22.93 16.92 11.92
C ARG A 398 24.38 16.62 12.27
N ALA A 399 25.04 15.70 11.55
CA ALA A 399 26.46 15.39 11.75
C ALA A 399 27.37 16.58 11.39
N ALA A 400 27.00 17.37 10.38
CA ALA A 400 27.65 18.63 10.03
C ALA A 400 27.35 19.78 11.00
N GLY A 401 26.50 19.55 12.02
CA GLY A 401 26.16 20.56 13.03
C GLY A 401 25.24 21.67 12.53
N MET A 402 24.50 21.47 11.42
CA MET A 402 23.66 22.52 10.84
C MET A 402 22.41 22.82 11.67
N TYR A 403 21.78 21.79 12.25
CA TYR A 403 20.64 21.93 13.15
C TYR A 403 20.47 20.71 14.05
N SER A 404 19.65 20.85 15.10
CA SER A 404 19.39 19.77 16.07
C SER A 404 18.13 18.95 15.73
N ALA A 405 17.99 17.78 16.34
CA ALA A 405 16.93 16.82 16.01
C ALA A 405 15.51 17.30 16.31
N LEU A 406 15.32 18.02 17.42
CA LEU A 406 13.97 18.43 17.85
C LEU A 406 13.38 19.52 16.93
N PRO A 407 14.09 20.61 16.59
CA PRO A 407 13.61 21.59 15.60
C PRO A 407 13.21 20.95 14.26
N TYR A 408 13.99 19.98 13.78
CA TYR A 408 13.64 19.22 12.58
C TYR A 408 12.33 18.42 12.77
N ALA A 409 12.18 17.68 13.87
CA ALA A 409 10.95 16.93 14.15
C ALA A 409 9.71 17.84 14.20
N PHE A 410 9.82 18.99 14.89
CA PHE A 410 8.74 19.97 14.99
C PHE A 410 8.40 20.57 13.62
N ALA A 411 9.40 20.96 12.83
CA ALA A 411 9.20 21.54 11.51
C ALA A 411 8.53 20.56 10.55
N GLN A 412 9.05 19.32 10.48
CA GLN A 412 8.50 18.28 9.61
C GLN A 412 7.05 17.96 9.98
N VAL A 413 6.76 17.76 11.27
CA VAL A 413 5.41 17.44 11.73
C VAL A 413 4.45 18.61 11.52
N ALA A 414 4.90 19.85 11.70
CA ALA A 414 4.05 21.02 11.45
C ALA A 414 3.63 21.11 9.97
N ILE A 415 4.55 20.88 9.04
CA ILE A 415 4.25 20.86 7.59
C ILE A 415 3.27 19.73 7.26
N GLU A 416 3.52 18.54 7.81
CA GLU A 416 2.65 17.37 7.60
C GLU A 416 1.24 17.59 8.14
N ILE A 417 1.08 18.25 9.30
CA ILE A 417 -0.24 18.58 9.85
C ILE A 417 -1.01 19.53 8.92
N ILE A 418 -0.33 20.53 8.34
CA ILE A 418 -0.97 21.48 7.41
C ILE A 418 -1.45 20.73 6.15
N TYR A 419 -0.56 19.96 5.52
CA TYR A 419 -0.89 19.18 4.33
C TYR A 419 -2.04 18.21 4.60
N THR A 420 -1.95 17.47 5.71
CA THR A 420 -2.95 16.49 6.13
C THR A 420 -4.30 17.13 6.43
N SER A 421 -4.33 18.34 7.02
CA SER A 421 -5.58 19.05 7.31
C SER A 421 -6.28 19.53 6.04
N ILE A 422 -5.53 20.02 5.05
CA ILE A 422 -6.09 20.40 3.73
C ILE A 422 -6.65 19.17 3.03
N GLN A 423 -5.92 18.05 3.04
CA GLN A 423 -6.38 16.78 2.47
C GLN A 423 -7.65 16.28 3.16
N ALA A 424 -7.71 16.33 4.49
CA ALA A 424 -8.90 15.96 5.27
C ALA A 424 -10.09 16.88 4.96
N LEU A 425 -9.87 18.19 4.78
CA LEU A 425 -10.92 19.13 4.43
C LEU A 425 -11.54 18.80 3.06
N ILE A 426 -10.72 18.59 2.04
CA ILE A 426 -11.19 18.20 0.70
C ILE A 426 -12.00 16.91 0.79
N TYR A 427 -11.50 15.94 1.55
CA TYR A 427 -12.18 14.66 1.72
C TYR A 427 -13.53 14.80 2.44
N VAL A 428 -13.59 15.57 3.52
CA VAL A 428 -14.82 15.81 4.29
C VAL A 428 -15.87 16.53 3.44
N LEU A 429 -15.48 17.52 2.63
CA LEU A 429 -16.39 18.24 1.73
C LEU A 429 -17.05 17.32 0.69
N ILE A 430 -16.39 16.24 0.30
CA ILE A 430 -16.94 15.24 -0.63
C ILE A 430 -17.74 14.19 0.14
N LEU A 431 -17.17 13.61 1.20
CA LEU A 431 -17.75 12.48 1.92
C LEU A 431 -19.01 12.88 2.69
N TYR A 432 -19.04 14.08 3.29
CA TYR A 432 -20.16 14.52 4.12
C TYR A 432 -21.49 14.57 3.36
N PRO A 433 -21.59 15.21 2.16
CA PRO A 433 -22.79 15.13 1.34
C PRO A 433 -23.04 13.73 0.77
N MET A 434 -22.00 12.99 0.35
CA MET A 434 -22.17 11.66 -0.23
C MET A 434 -22.83 10.66 0.72
N VAL A 435 -22.58 10.78 2.03
CA VAL A 435 -23.19 9.92 3.07
C VAL A 435 -24.60 10.41 3.47
N GLY A 436 -24.99 11.62 3.06
CA GLY A 436 -26.28 12.22 3.41
C GLY A 436 -26.37 12.58 4.89
N TYR A 437 -25.34 13.24 5.45
CA TYR A 437 -25.40 13.78 6.81
C TYR A 437 -26.25 15.05 6.90
N GLU A 438 -26.82 15.28 8.09
CA GLU A 438 -27.54 16.51 8.38
C GLU A 438 -26.57 17.71 8.37
N TRP A 439 -26.89 18.75 7.61
CA TRP A 439 -26.11 19.98 7.57
C TRP A 439 -26.33 20.79 8.85
N ASN A 440 -25.56 20.47 9.88
CA ASN A 440 -25.47 21.24 11.13
C ASN A 440 -23.99 21.60 11.37
N ALA A 441 -23.72 22.88 11.65
CA ALA A 441 -22.34 23.37 11.86
C ALA A 441 -21.61 22.60 12.97
N GLY A 442 -22.29 22.27 14.07
CA GLY A 442 -21.69 21.50 15.18
C GLY A 442 -21.34 20.07 14.77
N LYS A 443 -22.25 19.36 14.10
CA LYS A 443 -22.01 17.99 13.63
C LYS A 443 -20.92 17.93 12.55
N PHE A 444 -20.90 18.92 11.66
CA PHE A 444 -19.86 19.06 10.64
C PHE A 444 -18.48 19.30 11.27
N LEU A 445 -18.36 20.21 12.25
CA LEU A 445 -17.10 20.48 12.93
C LEU A 445 -16.59 19.27 13.72
N TRP A 446 -17.48 18.54 14.40
CA TRP A 446 -17.12 17.27 15.04
C TRP A 446 -16.61 16.24 14.03
N PHE A 447 -17.30 16.10 12.91
CA PHE A 447 -16.89 15.18 11.86
C PHE A 447 -15.52 15.56 11.28
N TYR A 448 -15.34 16.83 10.93
CA TYR A 448 -14.08 17.37 10.42
C TYR A 448 -12.94 17.18 11.42
N TYR A 449 -13.19 17.42 12.72
CA TYR A 449 -12.22 17.19 13.78
C TYR A 449 -11.76 15.73 13.83
N TYR A 450 -12.68 14.77 13.88
CA TYR A 450 -12.32 13.35 13.98
C TYR A 450 -11.61 12.83 12.72
N VAL A 451 -12.04 13.25 11.53
CA VAL A 451 -11.38 12.85 10.28
C VAL A 451 -9.97 13.49 10.18
N THR A 452 -9.83 14.77 10.54
CA THR A 452 -8.53 15.44 10.50
C THR A 452 -7.56 14.84 11.51
N THR A 453 -7.97 14.70 12.77
CA THR A 453 -7.14 14.06 13.80
C THR A 453 -6.82 12.62 13.45
N SER A 454 -7.72 11.90 12.77
CA SER A 454 -7.43 10.54 12.34
C SER A 454 -6.32 10.47 11.31
N TYR A 455 -6.38 11.34 10.30
CA TYR A 455 -5.32 11.41 9.32
C TYR A 455 -3.99 11.82 9.96
N VAL A 456 -4.01 12.80 10.86
CA VAL A 456 -2.80 13.27 11.55
C VAL A 456 -2.14 12.15 12.35
N TYR A 457 -2.89 11.39 13.16
CA TYR A 457 -2.26 10.29 13.90
C TYR A 457 -1.78 9.18 12.96
N PHE A 458 -2.45 8.92 11.83
CA PHE A 458 -1.97 7.92 10.86
C PHE A 458 -0.66 8.35 10.19
N THR A 459 -0.53 9.63 9.83
CA THR A 459 0.73 10.20 9.31
C THR A 459 1.84 10.10 10.36
N LEU A 460 1.56 10.53 11.59
CA LEU A 460 2.52 10.48 12.71
C LEU A 460 2.92 9.04 13.06
N TYR A 461 1.98 8.10 12.96
CA TYR A 461 2.25 6.69 13.13
C TYR A 461 3.22 6.17 12.05
N GLY A 462 3.00 6.51 10.77
CA GLY A 462 3.93 6.18 9.68
C GLY A 462 5.33 6.74 9.92
N MET A 463 5.44 8.01 10.29
CA MET A 463 6.70 8.68 10.66
C MET A 463 7.39 7.99 11.84
N MET A 464 6.65 7.72 12.92
CA MET A 464 7.13 7.08 14.14
C MET A 464 7.75 5.72 13.83
N VAL A 465 7.06 4.89 13.04
CA VAL A 465 7.55 3.54 12.73
C VAL A 465 8.84 3.60 11.91
N VAL A 466 9.03 4.59 11.02
CA VAL A 466 10.30 4.82 10.32
C VAL A 466 11.39 5.27 11.29
N ALA A 467 11.08 6.15 12.25
CA ALA A 467 12.06 6.60 13.24
C ALA A 467 12.53 5.48 14.18
N LEU A 468 11.70 4.47 14.42
CA LEU A 468 12.02 3.33 15.29
C LEU A 468 12.73 2.16 14.59
N THR A 469 12.84 2.18 13.25
CA THR A 469 13.32 1.03 12.48
C THR A 469 14.47 1.39 11.55
N PRO A 470 15.44 0.50 11.28
CA PRO A 470 16.62 0.86 10.50
C PRO A 470 16.34 1.05 9.00
N GLY A 471 15.21 0.55 8.47
CA GLY A 471 14.85 0.73 7.07
C GLY A 471 13.35 0.77 6.81
N HIS A 472 12.96 1.43 5.72
CA HIS A 472 11.58 1.58 5.27
C HIS A 472 10.82 0.23 5.17
N GLN A 473 11.52 -0.85 4.84
CA GLN A 473 10.91 -2.17 4.68
C GLN A 473 10.53 -2.81 6.02
N ILE A 474 11.39 -2.69 7.04
CA ILE A 474 11.05 -3.10 8.43
C ILE A 474 9.88 -2.24 8.91
N ALA A 475 9.95 -0.94 8.64
CA ALA A 475 8.91 -0.01 9.01
C ALA A 475 7.55 -0.46 8.44
N ALA A 476 7.51 -0.85 7.16
CA ALA A 476 6.30 -1.35 6.51
C ALA A 476 5.77 -2.65 7.14
N ILE A 477 6.65 -3.60 7.50
CA ILE A 477 6.24 -4.85 8.18
C ILE A 477 5.66 -4.57 9.56
N VAL A 478 6.39 -3.83 10.40
CA VAL A 478 5.96 -3.48 11.76
C VAL A 478 4.63 -2.74 11.70
N MET A 479 4.52 -1.79 10.77
CA MET A 479 3.30 -1.04 10.56
C MET A 479 2.14 -1.95 10.16
N SER A 480 2.35 -2.86 9.20
CA SER A 480 1.31 -3.77 8.71
C SER A 480 0.80 -4.70 9.80
N PHE A 481 1.68 -5.19 10.67
CA PHE A 481 1.29 -6.00 11.83
C PHE A 481 0.31 -5.26 12.74
N PHE A 482 0.64 -4.05 13.19
CA PHE A 482 -0.22 -3.27 14.08
C PHE A 482 -1.48 -2.73 13.39
N LEU A 483 -1.42 -2.35 12.10
CA LEU A 483 -2.60 -1.94 11.35
C LEU A 483 -3.64 -3.06 11.33
N ASN A 484 -3.22 -4.31 11.12
CA ASN A 484 -4.13 -5.43 11.17
C ASN A 484 -4.79 -5.63 12.55
N PHE A 485 -4.04 -5.41 13.63
CA PHE A 485 -4.62 -5.42 14.97
C PHE A 485 -5.64 -4.30 15.16
N TRP A 486 -5.29 -3.08 14.74
CA TRP A 486 -6.23 -1.95 14.78
C TRP A 486 -7.48 -2.21 13.93
N ASN A 487 -7.35 -2.96 12.84
CA ASN A 487 -8.46 -3.36 11.99
C ASN A 487 -9.49 -4.19 12.77
N ILE A 488 -9.02 -5.27 13.42
CA ILE A 488 -9.84 -6.22 14.16
C ILE A 488 -10.47 -5.58 15.39
N PHE A 489 -9.68 -4.81 16.15
CA PHE A 489 -10.08 -4.22 17.42
C PHE A 489 -10.67 -2.80 17.29
N SER A 490 -10.98 -2.35 16.07
CA SER A 490 -11.60 -1.05 15.79
C SER A 490 -13.04 -0.91 16.32
N GLY A 491 -13.71 -2.02 16.68
CA GLY A 491 -15.08 -2.02 17.19
C GLY A 491 -16.18 -2.13 16.14
N PHE A 492 -15.84 -2.11 14.84
CA PHE A 492 -16.79 -2.39 13.76
C PHE A 492 -16.86 -3.88 13.43
N LEU A 493 -15.72 -4.52 13.13
CA LEU A 493 -15.66 -5.95 12.81
C LEU A 493 -16.08 -6.83 13.99
N ILE A 494 -15.62 -6.48 15.19
CA ILE A 494 -15.99 -7.13 16.44
C ILE A 494 -16.40 -6.02 17.41
N PRO A 495 -17.70 -5.89 17.75
CA PRO A 495 -18.15 -4.92 18.74
C PRO A 495 -17.48 -5.13 20.08
N ARG A 496 -17.14 -4.03 20.79
CA ARG A 496 -16.44 -4.07 22.08
C ARG A 496 -17.02 -5.08 23.10
N PRO A 497 -18.35 -5.18 23.28
CA PRO A 497 -18.93 -6.13 24.23
C PRO A 497 -18.64 -7.61 23.89
N GLN A 498 -18.49 -7.92 22.60
CA GLN A 498 -18.25 -9.28 22.10
C GLN A 498 -16.77 -9.69 22.15
N ILE A 499 -15.85 -8.73 22.32
CA ILE A 499 -14.43 -9.02 22.45
C ILE A 499 -14.20 -9.80 23.76
N PRO A 500 -13.46 -10.93 23.73
CA PRO A 500 -13.09 -11.69 24.91
C PRO A 500 -12.46 -10.79 25.98
N ILE A 501 -12.79 -11.05 27.25
CA ILE A 501 -12.45 -10.16 28.37
C ILE A 501 -10.94 -9.86 28.44
N TRP A 502 -10.08 -10.86 28.18
CA TRP A 502 -8.62 -10.71 28.20
C TRP A 502 -8.05 -9.89 27.03
N TRP A 503 -8.78 -9.72 25.93
CA TRP A 503 -8.39 -8.87 24.79
C TRP A 503 -9.06 -7.50 24.80
N ARG A 504 -10.07 -7.28 25.66
CA ARG A 504 -10.89 -6.06 25.68
C ARG A 504 -10.09 -4.78 25.97
N TRP A 505 -8.95 -4.87 26.63
CA TRP A 505 -8.08 -3.70 26.89
C TRP A 505 -7.50 -3.13 25.59
N TYR A 506 -7.21 -3.97 24.59
CA TYR A 506 -6.57 -3.56 23.35
C TYR A 506 -7.49 -2.69 22.47
N TYR A 507 -8.80 -2.86 22.62
CA TYR A 507 -9.79 -1.94 22.03
C TYR A 507 -9.49 -0.49 22.41
N TRP A 508 -9.18 -0.22 23.68
CA TRP A 508 -8.84 1.13 24.15
C TRP A 508 -7.43 1.58 23.76
N ALA A 509 -6.53 0.65 23.45
CA ALA A 509 -5.21 0.93 22.90
C ALA A 509 -5.22 1.18 21.38
N THR A 510 -6.38 1.08 20.72
CA THR A 510 -6.51 1.22 19.27
C THR A 510 -7.02 2.63 18.91
N PRO A 511 -6.22 3.50 18.26
CA PRO A 511 -6.65 4.87 17.91
C PRO A 511 -7.87 4.89 16.99
N VAL A 512 -7.96 3.93 16.06
CA VAL A 512 -9.09 3.79 15.12
C VAL A 512 -10.41 3.56 15.85
N ALA A 513 -10.40 2.82 16.96
CA ALA A 513 -11.60 2.54 17.74
C ALA A 513 -12.20 3.82 18.33
N TRP A 514 -11.35 4.73 18.79
CA TRP A 514 -11.75 6.05 19.26
C TRP A 514 -12.32 6.90 18.13
N THR A 515 -11.71 6.87 16.94
CA THR A 515 -12.22 7.64 15.78
C THR A 515 -13.62 7.20 15.38
N LEU A 516 -13.83 5.89 15.33
CA LEU A 516 -15.13 5.31 15.01
C LEU A 516 -16.17 5.60 16.08
N TYR A 517 -15.79 5.52 17.35
CA TYR A 517 -16.64 5.98 18.44
C TYR A 517 -17.04 7.44 18.22
N GLY A 518 -16.07 8.34 18.01
CA GLY A 518 -16.30 9.77 17.87
C GLY A 518 -17.17 10.16 16.67
N ILE A 519 -16.91 9.55 15.50
CA ILE A 519 -17.71 9.78 14.29
C ILE A 519 -19.13 9.26 14.48
N VAL A 520 -19.33 8.03 14.94
CA VAL A 520 -20.69 7.48 15.08
C VAL A 520 -21.48 8.26 16.13
N THR A 521 -20.89 8.53 17.31
CA THR A 521 -21.58 9.25 18.37
C THR A 521 -21.88 10.71 18.02
N SER A 522 -20.98 11.41 17.33
CA SER A 522 -21.24 12.81 16.91
C SER A 522 -22.37 12.94 15.88
N GLN A 523 -22.57 11.94 15.03
CA GLN A 523 -23.54 12.03 13.92
C GLN A 523 -24.92 11.46 14.27
N VAL A 524 -24.96 10.37 15.05
CA VAL A 524 -26.21 9.65 15.37
C VAL A 524 -26.45 9.41 16.86
N GLY A 525 -25.48 9.72 17.74
CA GLY A 525 -25.58 9.45 19.17
C GLY A 525 -26.56 10.35 19.93
N ASP A 526 -26.95 11.48 19.35
CA ASP A 526 -27.92 12.45 19.89
C ASP A 526 -29.36 12.18 19.44
N LYS A 527 -29.58 11.25 18.49
CA LYS A 527 -30.90 11.00 17.92
C LYS A 527 -31.73 10.01 18.74
N ASN A 528 -32.97 10.41 19.04
CA ASN A 528 -33.98 9.57 19.71
C ASN A 528 -34.89 8.82 18.72
N THR A 529 -34.48 8.72 17.46
CA THR A 529 -35.27 8.03 16.42
C THR A 529 -35.40 6.55 16.76
N LEU A 530 -36.58 5.99 16.52
CA LEU A 530 -36.88 4.58 16.72
C LEU A 530 -36.31 3.77 15.56
N LEU A 531 -35.55 2.72 15.87
CA LEU A 531 -35.01 1.76 14.92
C LEU A 531 -35.90 0.53 14.83
N GLU A 532 -36.24 0.17 13.60
CA GLU A 532 -36.84 -1.11 13.24
C GLU A 532 -35.74 -2.18 13.16
N ILE A 533 -35.82 -3.18 14.03
CA ILE A 533 -34.91 -4.33 14.08
C ILE A 533 -35.59 -5.50 13.36
N PRO A 534 -35.00 -6.05 12.28
CA PRO A 534 -35.56 -7.20 11.59
C PRO A 534 -35.74 -8.38 12.55
N GLY A 535 -36.99 -8.80 12.77
CA GLY A 535 -37.32 -9.95 13.62
C GLY A 535 -37.57 -9.66 15.11
N SER A 536 -37.53 -8.39 15.56
CA SER A 536 -37.98 -7.99 16.90
C SER A 536 -39.22 -7.09 16.82
N SER A 537 -40.23 -7.35 17.65
CA SER A 537 -41.48 -6.57 17.70
C SER A 537 -41.31 -5.20 18.38
N SER A 538 -40.17 -4.96 19.03
CA SER A 538 -39.90 -3.74 19.79
C SER A 538 -38.94 -2.82 19.05
N ASN A 539 -39.38 -1.60 18.78
CA ASN A 539 -38.52 -0.55 18.27
C ASN A 539 -37.63 0.00 19.40
N ILE A 540 -36.32 0.10 19.16
CA ILE A 540 -35.34 0.59 20.13
C ILE A 540 -34.82 1.95 19.67
N GLN A 541 -34.56 2.87 20.59
CA GLN A 541 -33.94 4.15 20.24
C GLN A 541 -32.51 3.96 19.72
N VAL A 542 -32.08 4.75 18.74
CA VAL A 542 -30.69 4.70 18.21
C VAL A 542 -29.65 4.81 19.33
N LYS A 543 -29.83 5.75 20.27
CA LYS A 543 -28.94 5.92 21.43
C LYS A 543 -28.82 4.64 22.27
N THR A 544 -29.93 3.98 22.57
CA THR A 544 -29.94 2.72 23.34
C THR A 544 -29.29 1.59 22.56
N TYR A 545 -29.57 1.48 21.26
CA TYR A 545 -28.96 0.49 20.38
C TYR A 545 -27.43 0.64 20.32
N LEU A 546 -26.93 1.87 20.16
CA LEU A 546 -25.49 2.15 20.13
C LEU A 546 -24.81 1.81 21.46
N LYS A 547 -25.49 2.04 22.59
CA LYS A 547 -24.99 1.69 23.92
C LYS A 547 -24.96 0.17 24.15
N GLU A 548 -26.02 -0.55 23.80
CA GLU A 548 -26.12 -2.00 24.03
C GLU A 548 -25.24 -2.80 23.08
N MET A 549 -25.21 -2.45 21.79
CA MET A 549 -24.48 -3.20 20.79
C MET A 549 -23.00 -2.85 20.72
N PHE A 550 -22.66 -1.56 20.83
CA PHE A 550 -21.30 -1.06 20.61
C PHE A 550 -20.65 -0.47 21.87
N GLY A 551 -21.43 -0.17 22.92
CA GLY A 551 -20.93 0.49 24.13
C GLY A 551 -20.66 1.99 23.93
N PHE A 552 -21.35 2.62 22.98
CA PHE A 552 -21.18 4.03 22.65
C PHE A 552 -22.14 4.92 23.43
N GLU A 553 -21.58 5.91 24.11
CA GLU A 553 -22.28 6.91 24.91
C GLU A 553 -21.94 8.32 24.41
N TYR A 554 -22.98 9.13 24.18
CA TYR A 554 -22.86 10.50 23.67
C TYR A 554 -22.11 11.44 24.63
N ASP A 555 -22.35 11.30 25.93
CA ASP A 555 -21.76 12.18 26.96
C ASP A 555 -20.23 12.01 27.07
N PHE A 556 -19.69 10.91 26.53
CA PHE A 556 -18.27 10.61 26.49
C PHE A 556 -17.53 11.28 25.31
N LEU A 557 -18.25 11.94 24.40
CA LEU A 557 -17.70 12.53 23.17
C LEU A 557 -16.51 13.50 23.40
N PRO A 558 -16.53 14.42 24.39
CA PRO A 558 -15.39 15.30 24.64
C PRO A 558 -14.13 14.56 25.11
N ILE A 559 -14.31 13.47 25.87
CA ILE A 559 -13.19 12.65 26.36
C ILE A 559 -12.56 11.91 25.18
N VAL A 560 -13.40 11.36 24.29
CA VAL A 560 -12.93 10.72 23.04
C VAL A 560 -12.10 11.71 22.22
N ALA A 561 -12.53 12.97 22.12
CA ALA A 561 -11.77 14.00 21.43
C ALA A 561 -10.38 14.26 22.05
N LEU A 562 -10.30 14.36 23.38
CA LEU A 562 -9.01 14.54 24.09
C LEU A 562 -8.06 13.34 23.91
N VAL A 563 -8.60 12.11 23.88
CA VAL A 563 -7.78 10.91 23.66
C VAL A 563 -7.11 10.92 22.28
N HIS A 564 -7.75 11.47 21.24
CA HIS A 564 -7.12 11.61 19.91
C HIS A 564 -5.90 12.53 19.95
N ILE A 565 -6.00 13.65 20.65
CA ILE A 565 -4.86 14.56 20.85
C ILE A 565 -3.75 13.80 21.58
N GLY A 566 -4.09 12.99 22.58
CA GLY A 566 -3.16 12.10 23.27
C GLY A 566 -2.39 11.17 22.32
N TRP A 567 -3.08 10.53 21.37
CA TRP A 567 -2.44 9.67 20.35
C TRP A 567 -1.51 10.45 19.42
N CYS A 568 -1.94 11.61 18.93
CA CYS A 568 -1.11 12.48 18.10
C CYS A 568 0.17 12.89 18.85
N LEU A 569 0.04 13.34 20.10
CA LEU A 569 1.17 13.72 20.93
C LEU A 569 2.09 12.52 21.21
N LEU A 570 1.53 11.34 21.52
CA LEU A 570 2.31 10.13 21.75
C LEU A 570 3.18 9.78 20.54
N PHE A 571 2.58 9.67 19.35
CA PHE A 571 3.32 9.34 18.14
C PHE A 571 4.33 10.42 17.76
N PHE A 572 3.99 11.70 17.96
CA PHE A 572 4.91 12.81 17.79
C PHE A 572 6.14 12.69 18.71
N PHE A 573 5.94 12.47 20.01
CA PHE A 573 7.06 12.35 20.94
C PHE A 573 7.93 11.15 20.63
N VAL A 574 7.34 9.99 20.33
CA VAL A 574 8.10 8.79 19.97
C VAL A 574 8.88 9.02 18.68
N PHE A 575 8.30 9.71 17.69
CA PHE A 575 9.01 10.11 16.48
C PHE A 575 10.19 11.04 16.79
N ALA A 576 9.95 12.15 17.51
CA ALA A 576 10.96 13.17 17.83
C ALA A 576 12.13 12.60 18.65
N TYR A 577 11.83 11.74 19.63
CA TYR A 577 12.85 11.06 20.43
C TYR A 577 13.52 9.91 19.66
N GLY A 578 12.77 9.22 18.81
CA GLY A 578 13.29 8.18 17.91
C GLY A 578 14.41 8.73 17.03
N ILE A 579 14.15 9.81 16.29
CA ILE A 579 15.19 10.42 15.43
C ILE A 579 16.33 11.08 16.22
N LYS A 580 16.07 11.49 17.48
CA LYS A 580 17.08 12.10 18.34
C LYS A 580 18.09 11.07 18.85
N PHE A 581 17.61 9.94 19.35
CA PHE A 581 18.42 8.94 20.06
C PHE A 581 18.79 7.73 19.21
N LEU A 582 17.94 7.31 18.28
CA LEU A 582 18.21 6.19 17.40
C LEU A 582 18.96 6.69 16.17
N ASN A 583 20.17 6.15 15.98
CA ASN A 583 20.96 6.37 14.78
C ASN A 583 21.32 5.02 14.18
N PHE A 584 20.60 4.63 13.13
CA PHE A 584 20.80 3.37 12.43
C PHE A 584 21.90 3.42 11.35
N GLN A 585 22.62 4.55 11.24
CA GLN A 585 23.79 4.68 10.36
C GLN A 585 25.13 4.52 11.11
N ARG A 586 25.12 4.41 12.44
CA ARG A 586 26.32 4.03 13.20
C ARG A 586 26.49 2.51 13.16
N ARG A 587 27.70 2.08 12.82
CA ARG A 587 28.14 0.68 12.90
C ARG A 587 28.05 0.16 14.33
#